data_AF-A0A2U1VT09-F1
#
_entry.id   AF-A0A2U1VT09-F1
#
_cell.length_a   1.000
_cell.length_b   1.000
_cell.length_c   1.000
_cell.angle_alpha   90.00
_cell.angle_beta   90.00
_cell.angle_gamma   90.00
#
_symmetry.space_group_name_H-M   'P 1'
#
loop_
_entity.id
_entity.type
_entity.pdbx_description
1 polymer ?
#
loop_
_entity_poly.entity_id
_entity_poly.type
_entity_poly.pdbx_seq_one_letter_code
_entity_poly.pdbx_strand_id
1 'polypeptide(L)'
;MITVAYDHLRATGDAAYEMLANAPTPRRGRTLAAMLSAYAAMAPDRFRIAAAATCATDGTPFLYPIEFDYRFMDSYESGRPPVAEGVSAAVLDAVRGGRAVIVLFFGHEPRSLRFEDGERTVFDLVQSFIAVHGLPPERVFLLNGNLAGEGEFTAWRTAQGLDETETVQYRAVEFWAAFVRETHRLQARGLELSGTIDPVSWVTRLSLGPAAQPYEARYQTPERVRRELASGHLRGKSYMNLNSQPRLHRQLAVSWLAAAGLLERGHVSFPLMDRNLNGAETWPQEMAAERDAWFALHRRLPLSVDIGDPMDAIGQVYVNLFFVQPRLFPYDDSYVNLTSETFYFADDLLYVSEKGFKPLVYLQPMLLMGNRGALSALRAMGFRTFGRRIDESYDDIAHHGDRLHAAFEEAARLAALSPAGARDLYADLLPEMEHNFHRLTEGRFRFDDVIDEMAALLPR
;
A
#
# COMPACT_ATOMS: atom_id res chain seq x y z
N MET A 1 -22.82 -8.46 9.05
CA MET A 1 -21.58 -8.14 9.79
C MET A 1 -20.63 -9.30 9.63
N ILE A 2 -19.39 -9.04 9.20
CA ILE A 2 -18.37 -10.07 8.93
C ILE A 2 -17.47 -10.19 10.16
N THR A 3 -17.34 -11.38 10.74
CA THR A 3 -16.42 -11.58 11.88
C THR A 3 -15.02 -11.91 11.36
N VAL A 4 -14.00 -11.18 11.81
CA VAL A 4 -12.58 -11.48 11.57
C VAL A 4 -11.97 -11.91 12.89
N ALA A 5 -11.45 -13.14 12.95
CA ALA A 5 -11.07 -13.75 14.21
C ALA A 5 -9.55 -13.91 14.38
N TYR A 6 -9.05 -13.60 15.57
CA TYR A 6 -7.65 -13.75 15.94
C TYR A 6 -7.46 -14.67 17.15
N ASP A 7 -6.44 -15.52 17.14
CA ASP A 7 -6.12 -16.46 18.22
C ASP A 7 -5.72 -15.73 19.50
N HIS A 8 -4.95 -14.66 19.35
CA HIS A 8 -4.50 -13.82 20.44
C HIS A 8 -5.15 -12.45 20.31
N LEU A 9 -6.33 -12.28 20.90
CA LEU A 9 -7.03 -11.01 20.96
C LEU A 9 -7.34 -10.66 22.42
N ARG A 10 -6.95 -9.45 22.83
CA ARG A 10 -7.36 -8.85 24.10
C ARG A 10 -8.03 -7.51 23.82
N ALA A 11 -9.29 -7.38 24.19
CA ALA A 11 -9.94 -6.07 24.25
C ALA A 11 -9.38 -5.31 25.46
N THR A 12 -8.91 -4.08 25.24
CA THR A 12 -8.31 -3.23 26.28
C THR A 12 -9.15 -2.00 26.61
N GLY A 13 -10.27 -1.81 25.90
CA GLY A 13 -11.24 -0.74 26.09
C GLY A 13 -12.29 -0.76 24.99
N ASP A 14 -13.11 0.29 24.94
CA ASP A 14 -14.09 0.48 23.87
C ASP A 14 -13.35 0.70 22.54
N ALA A 15 -13.53 -0.22 21.59
CA ALA A 15 -12.87 -0.21 20.28
C ALA A 15 -11.32 -0.14 20.34
N ALA A 16 -10.73 -0.71 21.40
CA ALA A 16 -9.29 -0.87 21.57
C ALA A 16 -8.91 -2.35 21.70
N TYR A 17 -7.91 -2.75 20.91
CA TYR A 17 -7.52 -4.13 20.71
C TYR A 17 -6.00 -4.28 20.82
N GLU A 18 -5.56 -5.31 21.53
CA GLU A 18 -4.20 -5.84 21.41
C GLU A 18 -4.29 -7.22 20.80
N MET A 19 -3.50 -7.46 19.76
CA MET A 19 -3.52 -8.74 19.06
C MET A 19 -2.15 -9.15 18.54
N LEU A 20 -1.98 -10.46 18.34
CA LEU A 20 -0.87 -11.02 17.60
C LEU A 20 -1.35 -11.57 16.26
N ALA A 21 -0.41 -11.75 15.34
CA ALA A 21 -0.63 -12.53 14.13
C ALA A 21 -1.18 -13.92 14.50
N ASN A 22 -2.18 -14.35 13.75
CA ASN A 22 -2.61 -15.75 13.73
C ASN A 22 -1.46 -16.60 13.21
N ALA A 23 -0.67 -17.16 14.12
CA ALA A 23 0.58 -17.78 13.75
C ALA A 23 1.13 -18.79 14.78
N PRO A 24 1.90 -19.80 14.31
CA PRO A 24 2.71 -20.75 15.08
C PRO A 24 3.33 -20.25 16.38
N THR A 25 4.03 -19.13 16.22
CA THR A 25 4.88 -18.46 17.18
C THR A 25 5.04 -17.07 16.57
N PRO A 26 4.60 -16.00 17.24
CA PRO A 26 4.86 -14.65 16.77
C PRO A 26 6.38 -14.46 16.75
N ARG A 27 6.97 -14.60 15.56
CA ARG A 27 8.41 -14.48 15.35
C ARG A 27 8.61 -13.58 14.15
N ARG A 28 9.57 -12.68 14.31
CA ARG A 28 10.06 -11.79 13.26
C ARG A 28 10.29 -12.59 11.96
N GLY A 29 9.70 -12.12 10.86
CA GLY A 29 9.98 -12.62 9.50
C GLY A 29 8.97 -13.63 8.95
N ARG A 30 7.76 -13.73 9.50
CA ARG A 30 6.77 -14.73 9.05
C ARG A 30 5.39 -14.15 8.83
N THR A 31 4.78 -13.64 9.90
CA THR A 31 3.36 -13.27 9.91
C THR A 31 3.14 -11.97 10.67
N LEU A 32 2.10 -11.24 10.31
CA LEU A 32 1.72 -9.94 10.82
C LEU A 32 0.22 -9.91 11.17
N ALA A 33 -0.22 -9.01 12.05
CA ALA A 33 -1.63 -8.71 12.29
C ALA A 33 -1.83 -7.20 12.22
N ALA A 34 -1.63 -6.62 11.05
CA ALA A 34 -1.60 -5.17 10.89
C ALA A 34 -2.62 -4.65 9.89
N MET A 35 -2.52 -5.08 8.63
CA MET A 35 -3.24 -4.42 7.55
C MET A 35 -4.71 -4.82 7.55
N LEU A 36 -5.00 -6.12 7.67
CA LEU A 36 -6.38 -6.60 7.71
C LEU A 36 -7.08 -6.26 9.02
N SER A 37 -6.36 -6.28 10.15
CA SER A 37 -6.90 -5.88 11.44
C SER A 37 -7.22 -4.39 11.47
N ALA A 38 -6.32 -3.54 10.96
CA ALA A 38 -6.58 -2.11 10.82
C ALA A 38 -7.75 -1.83 9.86
N TYR A 39 -7.79 -2.51 8.70
CA TYR A 39 -8.91 -2.38 7.76
C TYR A 39 -10.26 -2.73 8.42
N ALA A 40 -10.32 -3.86 9.12
CA ALA A 40 -11.53 -4.27 9.85
C ALA A 40 -11.90 -3.27 10.96
N ALA A 41 -10.92 -2.72 11.68
CA ALA A 41 -11.16 -1.74 12.75
C ALA A 41 -11.67 -0.39 12.23
N MET A 42 -11.33 0.02 11.01
CA MET A 42 -11.80 1.27 10.40
C MET A 42 -13.27 1.21 9.95
N ALA A 43 -13.82 0.01 9.72
CA ALA A 43 -15.19 -0.20 9.24
C ALA A 43 -16.03 -1.07 10.23
N PRO A 44 -16.29 -0.58 11.46
CA PRO A 44 -16.96 -1.35 12.51
C PRO A 44 -18.45 -1.67 12.22
N ASP A 45 -19.05 -0.99 11.24
CA ASP A 45 -20.39 -1.29 10.72
C ASP A 45 -20.40 -2.53 9.80
N ARG A 46 -19.26 -2.84 9.17
CA ARG A 46 -19.09 -4.00 8.30
C ARG A 46 -18.44 -5.17 9.02
N PHE A 47 -17.43 -4.90 9.85
CA PHE A 47 -16.61 -5.93 10.49
C PHE A 47 -16.74 -5.97 12.00
N ARG A 48 -16.57 -7.17 12.55
CA ARG A 48 -16.39 -7.42 13.99
C ARG A 48 -15.07 -8.15 14.19
N ILE A 49 -14.18 -7.61 15.01
CA ILE A 49 -12.96 -8.31 15.44
C ILE A 49 -13.29 -9.14 16.67
N ALA A 50 -12.96 -10.44 16.65
CA ALA A 50 -13.29 -11.37 17.73
C ALA A 50 -12.15 -12.36 18.01
N ALA A 51 -12.19 -13.02 19.18
CA ALA A 51 -11.26 -14.08 19.49
C ALA A 51 -11.68 -15.38 18.77
N ALA A 52 -10.73 -16.06 18.12
CA ALA A 52 -10.99 -17.30 17.40
C ALA A 52 -11.52 -18.41 18.32
N ALA A 53 -11.01 -18.52 19.54
CA ALA A 53 -11.50 -19.46 20.55
C ALA A 53 -12.97 -19.21 20.93
N THR A 54 -13.40 -17.95 21.02
CA THR A 54 -14.80 -17.59 21.27
C THR A 54 -15.68 -18.00 20.11
N CYS A 55 -15.31 -17.65 18.87
CA CYS A 55 -16.06 -18.03 17.66
C CYS A 55 -16.15 -19.55 17.49
N ALA A 56 -15.07 -20.27 17.84
CA ALA A 56 -15.06 -21.72 17.81
C ALA A 56 -16.05 -22.34 18.82
N THR A 57 -16.21 -21.71 19.99
CA THR A 57 -17.07 -22.17 21.09
C THR A 57 -18.54 -21.84 20.86
N ASP A 58 -18.85 -20.62 20.45
CA ASP A 58 -20.23 -20.14 20.30
C ASP A 58 -20.83 -20.44 18.91
N GLY A 59 -20.03 -20.98 18.00
CA GLY A 59 -20.46 -21.37 16.66
C GLY A 59 -20.48 -20.22 15.65
N THR A 60 -20.11 -19.00 16.04
CA THR A 60 -20.06 -17.85 15.13
C THR A 60 -19.19 -18.16 13.92
N PRO A 61 -19.67 -17.95 12.67
CA PRO A 61 -18.84 -18.00 11.49
C PRO A 61 -17.83 -16.85 11.41
N PHE A 62 -16.63 -17.11 10.89
CA PHE A 62 -15.55 -16.10 10.84
C PHE A 62 -14.56 -16.26 9.68
N LEU A 63 -13.93 -15.16 9.30
CA LEU A 63 -12.71 -15.13 8.50
C LEU A 63 -11.50 -15.24 9.44
N TYR A 64 -10.53 -16.09 9.08
CA TYR A 64 -9.32 -16.33 9.84
C TYR A 64 -8.10 -15.87 9.02
N PRO A 65 -7.64 -14.62 9.19
CA PRO A 65 -6.53 -14.08 8.42
C PRO A 65 -5.19 -14.62 8.91
N ILE A 66 -4.31 -14.98 7.98
CA ILE A 66 -2.91 -15.29 8.20
C ILE A 66 -2.14 -14.35 7.27
N GLU A 67 -1.79 -13.19 7.79
CA GLU A 67 -1.13 -12.13 7.02
C GLU A 67 0.38 -12.34 7.07
N PHE A 68 1.05 -12.34 5.92
CA PHE A 68 2.50 -12.57 5.82
C PHE A 68 3.28 -11.25 5.82
N ASP A 69 4.45 -11.22 6.46
CA ASP A 69 5.32 -10.04 6.39
C ASP A 69 6.26 -10.08 5.15
N TYR A 70 6.84 -8.94 4.77
CA TYR A 70 7.68 -8.82 3.56
C TYR A 70 8.93 -9.72 3.53
N ARG A 71 9.34 -10.32 4.65
CA ARG A 71 10.49 -11.24 4.81
C ARG A 71 10.06 -12.71 4.83
N PHE A 72 8.76 -12.97 4.62
CA PHE A 72 8.21 -14.31 4.60
C PHE A 72 9.05 -15.24 3.73
N MET A 73 9.34 -14.87 2.49
CA MET A 73 10.10 -15.71 1.54
C MET A 73 11.48 -16.09 2.08
N ASP A 74 12.27 -15.13 2.55
CA ASP A 74 13.59 -15.34 3.16
C ASP A 74 13.54 -16.37 4.31
N SER A 75 12.46 -16.35 5.09
CA SER A 75 12.29 -17.24 6.23
C SER A 75 11.98 -18.70 5.84
N TYR A 76 11.37 -18.93 4.68
CA TYR A 76 11.01 -20.26 4.19
C TYR A 76 12.15 -20.92 3.40
N GLU A 77 12.99 -20.13 2.72
CA GLU A 77 14.20 -20.66 2.05
C GLU A 77 15.22 -21.23 3.04
N SER A 78 15.22 -20.76 4.29
CA SER A 78 16.12 -21.21 5.37
C SER A 78 15.76 -22.54 6.06
N GLY A 79 14.83 -23.33 5.51
CA GLY A 79 14.55 -24.71 5.96
C GLY A 79 13.63 -24.85 7.18
N ARG A 80 12.53 -24.09 7.25
CA ARG A 80 11.57 -24.08 8.39
C ARG A 80 10.10 -24.16 7.87
N PRO A 81 9.10 -24.59 8.70
CA PRO A 81 8.01 -25.58 8.38
C PRO A 81 6.82 -25.06 7.53
N PRO A 82 5.72 -25.85 7.29
CA PRO A 82 4.67 -25.52 6.32
C PRO A 82 3.89 -24.23 6.64
N VAL A 83 3.14 -23.75 5.63
CA VAL A 83 2.24 -22.59 5.77
C VAL A 83 1.39 -22.77 7.02
N ALA A 84 1.31 -21.72 7.85
CA ALA A 84 0.36 -21.66 8.95
C ALA A 84 0.52 -22.76 10.04
N GLU A 85 1.74 -23.26 10.29
CA GLU A 85 2.07 -24.23 11.35
C GLU A 85 1.62 -23.79 12.77
N GLY A 86 0.36 -23.89 13.18
CA GLY A 86 -0.05 -23.31 14.48
C GLY A 86 -1.51 -22.95 14.58
N VAL A 87 -2.23 -23.00 13.45
CA VAL A 87 -3.69 -22.92 13.44
C VAL A 87 -4.24 -23.99 14.38
N SER A 88 -5.02 -23.57 15.38
CA SER A 88 -5.57 -24.49 16.35
C SER A 88 -6.51 -25.52 15.71
N ALA A 89 -6.59 -26.72 16.30
CA ALA A 89 -7.49 -27.77 15.83
C ALA A 89 -8.95 -27.28 15.75
N ALA A 90 -9.37 -26.43 16.70
CA ALA A 90 -10.70 -25.84 16.72
C ALA A 90 -10.98 -24.96 15.48
N VAL A 91 -9.99 -24.20 15.01
CA VAL A 91 -10.12 -23.41 13.78
C VAL A 91 -10.15 -24.33 12.56
N LEU A 92 -9.25 -25.32 12.47
CA LEU A 92 -9.23 -26.29 11.37
C LEU A 92 -10.57 -27.03 11.25
N ASP A 93 -11.16 -27.46 12.37
CA ASP A 93 -12.47 -28.11 12.40
C ASP A 93 -13.60 -27.15 12.01
N ALA A 94 -13.50 -25.87 12.37
CA ALA A 94 -14.44 -24.86 11.92
C ALA A 94 -14.38 -24.67 10.38
N VAL A 95 -13.18 -24.69 9.80
CA VAL A 95 -12.97 -24.59 8.34
C VAL A 95 -13.55 -25.82 7.63
N ARG A 96 -13.22 -27.03 8.09
CA ARG A 96 -13.79 -28.28 7.54
C ARG A 96 -15.31 -28.33 7.67
N GLY A 97 -15.85 -27.82 8.77
CA GLY A 97 -17.29 -27.69 9.01
C GLY A 97 -17.96 -26.52 8.29
N GLY A 98 -17.24 -25.77 7.45
CA GLY A 98 -17.77 -24.64 6.67
C GLY A 98 -18.10 -23.38 7.48
N ARG A 99 -17.71 -23.31 8.76
CA ARG A 99 -17.92 -22.15 9.64
C ARG A 99 -16.76 -21.15 9.61
N ALA A 100 -15.65 -21.48 8.97
CA ALA A 100 -14.54 -20.55 8.82
C ALA A 100 -13.93 -20.58 7.40
N VAL A 101 -13.31 -19.47 7.03
CA VAL A 101 -12.51 -19.33 5.80
C VAL A 101 -11.12 -18.83 6.20
N ILE A 102 -10.07 -19.51 5.74
CA ILE A 102 -8.68 -19.08 5.95
C ILE A 102 -8.31 -18.07 4.88
N VAL A 103 -7.74 -16.93 5.28
CA VAL A 103 -7.30 -15.87 4.39
C VAL A 103 -5.80 -15.70 4.51
N LEU A 104 -5.04 -16.35 3.62
CA LEU A 104 -3.60 -16.15 3.49
C LEU A 104 -3.37 -14.81 2.78
N PHE A 105 -2.92 -13.79 3.52
CA PHE A 105 -2.92 -12.41 3.03
C PHE A 105 -1.50 -11.88 2.80
N PHE A 106 -1.25 -11.55 1.54
CA PHE A 106 -0.09 -10.83 1.06
C PHE A 106 -0.51 -9.69 0.11
N GLY A 107 -1.73 -9.17 0.28
CA GLY A 107 -2.29 -8.11 -0.57
C GLY A 107 -1.64 -6.74 -0.39
N HIS A 108 -0.92 -6.53 0.71
CA HIS A 108 -0.25 -5.27 1.05
C HIS A 108 1.20 -5.20 0.55
N GLU A 109 1.66 -6.21 -0.19
CA GLU A 109 2.99 -6.25 -0.82
C GLU A 109 2.87 -6.88 -2.21
N PRO A 110 3.63 -6.41 -3.22
CA PRO A 110 3.73 -7.10 -4.48
C PRO A 110 4.88 -8.10 -4.43
N ARG A 111 4.59 -9.37 -4.68
CA ARG A 111 5.62 -10.39 -4.77
C ARG A 111 5.28 -11.42 -5.85
N SER A 112 6.32 -11.86 -6.54
CA SER A 112 6.35 -13.16 -7.18
C SER A 112 6.24 -14.22 -6.09
N LEU A 113 5.44 -15.24 -6.33
CA LEU A 113 5.25 -16.34 -5.39
C LEU A 113 6.17 -17.52 -5.69
N ARG A 114 7.16 -17.32 -6.56
CA ARG A 114 8.27 -18.22 -6.83
C ARG A 114 9.46 -17.88 -5.93
N PHE A 115 10.12 -18.92 -5.40
CA PHE A 115 11.35 -18.79 -4.63
C PHE A 115 12.57 -18.58 -5.54
N GLU A 116 13.71 -18.19 -4.97
CA GLU A 116 14.93 -17.87 -5.73
C GLU A 116 15.48 -19.04 -6.55
N ASP A 117 15.22 -20.28 -6.12
CA ASP A 117 15.60 -21.49 -6.86
C ASP A 117 14.79 -21.71 -8.15
N GLY A 118 13.72 -20.95 -8.35
CA GLY A 118 12.88 -21.00 -9.54
C GLY A 118 11.96 -22.23 -9.63
N GLU A 119 12.13 -23.23 -8.76
CA GLU A 119 11.39 -24.49 -8.79
C GLU A 119 10.25 -24.50 -7.77
N ARG A 120 10.50 -23.99 -6.56
CA ARG A 120 9.49 -23.94 -5.50
C ARG A 120 8.60 -22.72 -5.63
N THR A 121 7.34 -22.87 -5.24
CA THR A 121 6.39 -21.76 -5.13
C THR A 121 5.68 -21.75 -3.78
N VAL A 122 5.17 -20.59 -3.38
CA VAL A 122 4.25 -20.46 -2.24
C VAL A 122 2.98 -21.27 -2.47
N PHE A 123 2.55 -21.41 -3.74
CA PHE A 123 1.40 -22.23 -4.08
C PHE A 123 1.58 -23.70 -3.66
N ASP A 124 2.77 -24.27 -3.85
CA ASP A 124 3.09 -25.63 -3.38
C ASP A 124 2.96 -25.75 -1.86
N LEU A 125 3.44 -24.73 -1.13
CA LEU A 125 3.36 -24.70 0.32
C LEU A 125 1.90 -24.63 0.79
N VAL A 126 1.06 -23.83 0.13
CA VAL A 126 -0.36 -23.71 0.45
C VAL A 126 -1.13 -24.98 0.09
N GLN A 127 -0.84 -25.59 -1.07
CA GLN A 127 -1.47 -26.84 -1.47
C GLN A 127 -1.12 -27.98 -0.50
N SER A 128 0.13 -28.03 -0.05
CA SER A 128 0.57 -28.97 0.99
C SER A 128 -0.18 -28.75 2.31
N PHE A 129 -0.36 -27.50 2.73
CA PHE A 129 -1.15 -27.16 3.92
C PHE A 129 -2.61 -27.62 3.81
N ILE A 130 -3.25 -27.39 2.66
CA ILE A 130 -4.62 -27.88 2.39
C ILE A 130 -4.68 -29.41 2.51
N ALA A 131 -3.75 -30.13 1.86
CA ALA A 131 -3.72 -31.58 1.84
C ALA A 131 -3.45 -32.18 3.24
N VAL A 132 -2.44 -31.70 3.95
CA VAL A 132 -2.04 -32.18 5.29
C VAL A 132 -3.18 -32.04 6.29
N HIS A 133 -3.94 -30.94 6.20
CA HIS A 133 -5.04 -30.67 7.11
C HIS A 133 -6.41 -31.09 6.57
N GLY A 134 -6.51 -31.68 5.38
CA GLY A 134 -7.79 -32.08 4.78
C GLY A 134 -8.80 -30.93 4.72
N LEU A 135 -8.33 -29.75 4.29
CA LEU A 135 -9.17 -28.55 4.21
C LEU A 135 -9.91 -28.51 2.87
N PRO A 136 -11.16 -28.03 2.82
CA PRO A 136 -11.82 -27.77 1.54
C PRO A 136 -11.11 -26.62 0.81
N PRO A 137 -10.60 -26.81 -0.42
CA PRO A 137 -9.83 -25.79 -1.14
C PRO A 137 -10.59 -24.48 -1.36
N GLU A 138 -11.92 -24.56 -1.53
CA GLU A 138 -12.81 -23.40 -1.66
C GLU A 138 -12.90 -22.54 -0.38
N ARG A 139 -12.38 -23.04 0.75
CA ARG A 139 -12.34 -22.34 2.05
C ARG A 139 -10.98 -21.74 2.39
N VAL A 140 -10.02 -21.81 1.48
CA VAL A 140 -8.68 -21.23 1.67
C VAL A 140 -8.43 -20.24 0.55
N PHE A 141 -8.24 -18.97 0.92
CA PHE A 141 -7.98 -17.88 -0.02
C PHE A 141 -6.52 -17.45 0.09
N LEU A 142 -5.86 -17.25 -1.05
CA LEU A 142 -4.53 -16.65 -1.13
C LEU A 142 -4.63 -15.32 -1.87
N LEU A 143 -4.45 -14.22 -1.16
CA LEU A 143 -4.55 -12.87 -1.68
C LEU A 143 -3.15 -12.29 -1.88
N ASN A 144 -2.80 -11.86 -3.10
CA ASN A 144 -1.48 -11.30 -3.42
C ASN A 144 -1.64 -9.87 -3.99
N GLY A 145 -0.77 -8.95 -3.58
CA GLY A 145 -0.75 -7.58 -4.08
C GLY A 145 -0.21 -7.43 -5.50
N ASN A 146 0.50 -8.43 -6.04
CA ASN A 146 0.94 -8.41 -7.43
C ASN A 146 -0.26 -8.57 -8.39
N LEU A 147 -0.70 -7.48 -9.00
CA LEU A 147 -1.84 -7.45 -9.92
C LEU A 147 -1.61 -8.24 -11.21
N ALA A 148 -0.35 -8.56 -11.53
CA ALA A 148 0.02 -9.43 -12.65
C ALA A 148 0.12 -10.91 -12.27
N GLY A 149 -0.12 -11.28 -11.01
CA GLY A 149 0.16 -12.63 -10.48
C GLY A 149 -0.78 -13.75 -10.93
N GLU A 150 -1.93 -13.44 -11.55
CA GLU A 150 -2.87 -14.46 -12.06
C GLU A 150 -2.24 -15.39 -13.10
N GLY A 151 -1.33 -14.86 -13.92
CA GLY A 151 -0.59 -15.65 -14.90
C GLY A 151 0.35 -16.67 -14.25
N GLU A 152 1.03 -16.26 -13.17
CA GLU A 152 1.90 -17.13 -12.38
C GLU A 152 1.11 -18.29 -11.76
N PHE A 153 -0.03 -18.00 -11.14
CA PHE A 153 -0.91 -19.01 -10.55
C PHE A 153 -1.47 -19.98 -11.59
N THR A 154 -1.94 -19.47 -12.74
CA THR A 154 -2.47 -20.29 -13.83
C THR A 154 -1.42 -21.24 -14.39
N ALA A 155 -0.19 -20.76 -14.57
CA ALA A 155 0.94 -21.57 -15.03
C ALA A 155 1.29 -22.67 -14.02
N TRP A 156 1.37 -22.33 -12.73
CA TRP A 156 1.61 -23.31 -11.67
C TRP A 156 0.52 -24.39 -11.64
N ARG A 157 -0.77 -24.00 -11.63
CA ARG A 157 -1.90 -24.93 -11.59
C ARG A 157 -1.88 -25.91 -12.77
N THR A 158 -1.63 -25.39 -13.97
CA THR A 158 -1.54 -26.20 -15.20
C THR A 158 -0.38 -27.19 -15.11
N ALA A 159 0.77 -26.78 -14.59
CA ALA A 159 1.93 -27.65 -14.42
C ALA A 159 1.68 -28.78 -13.40
N GLN A 160 0.88 -28.53 -12.37
CA GLN A 160 0.48 -29.55 -11.38
C GLN A 160 -0.65 -30.47 -11.87
N GLY A 161 -1.30 -30.15 -13.00
CA GLY A 161 -2.44 -30.91 -13.51
C GLY A 161 -3.67 -30.87 -12.59
N LEU A 162 -3.83 -29.77 -11.84
CA LEU A 162 -4.93 -29.57 -10.89
C LEU A 162 -6.05 -28.73 -11.52
N ASP A 163 -7.30 -29.07 -11.20
CA ASP A 163 -8.46 -28.26 -11.55
C ASP A 163 -8.70 -27.11 -10.56
N GLU A 164 -9.54 -26.15 -10.97
CA GLU A 164 -9.92 -24.99 -10.14
C GLU A 164 -10.57 -25.37 -8.81
N THR A 165 -11.32 -26.47 -8.80
CA THR A 165 -11.99 -26.97 -7.59
C THR A 165 -11.04 -27.67 -6.62
N GLU A 166 -9.83 -28.02 -7.05
CA GLU A 166 -8.84 -28.77 -6.28
C GLU A 166 -7.78 -27.87 -5.63
N THR A 167 -7.81 -26.57 -5.95
CA THR A 167 -6.76 -25.61 -5.58
C THR A 167 -7.27 -24.49 -4.67
N VAL A 168 -6.33 -23.86 -3.97
CA VAL A 168 -6.58 -22.63 -3.21
C VAL A 168 -7.27 -21.57 -4.07
N GLN A 169 -8.17 -20.79 -3.47
CA GLN A 169 -8.78 -19.62 -4.10
C GLN A 169 -7.78 -18.46 -4.19
N TYR A 170 -7.02 -18.39 -5.28
CA TYR A 170 -6.08 -17.30 -5.52
C TYR A 170 -6.76 -16.04 -6.05
N ARG A 171 -6.41 -14.86 -5.53
CA ARG A 171 -6.84 -13.58 -6.10
C ARG A 171 -5.68 -12.59 -6.08
N ALA A 172 -5.36 -12.01 -7.23
CA ALA A 172 -4.58 -10.79 -7.29
C ALA A 172 -5.46 -9.59 -6.90
N VAL A 173 -5.09 -8.84 -5.86
CA VAL A 173 -5.93 -7.76 -5.29
C VAL A 173 -5.16 -6.48 -5.08
N GLU A 174 -5.81 -5.36 -5.38
CA GLU A 174 -5.36 -4.02 -4.96
C GLU A 174 -6.05 -3.71 -3.63
N PHE A 175 -5.25 -3.52 -2.57
CA PHE A 175 -5.73 -3.34 -1.20
C PHE A 175 -5.79 -1.87 -0.76
N TRP A 176 -4.88 -1.04 -1.25
CA TRP A 176 -4.66 0.32 -0.75
C TRP A 176 -5.75 1.30 -1.11
N ALA A 177 -6.45 1.15 -2.24
CA ALA A 177 -7.60 2.00 -2.52
C ALA A 177 -8.68 1.84 -1.45
N ALA A 178 -8.99 0.59 -1.07
CA ALA A 178 -9.93 0.30 0.01
C ALA A 178 -9.41 0.80 1.36
N PHE A 179 -8.12 0.62 1.65
CA PHE A 179 -7.51 1.08 2.90
C PHE A 179 -7.53 2.61 3.05
N VAL A 180 -7.16 3.34 2.00
CA VAL A 180 -7.18 4.81 1.94
C VAL A 180 -8.62 5.32 2.06
N ARG A 181 -9.57 4.66 1.39
CA ARG A 181 -11.00 4.98 1.49
C ARG A 181 -11.52 4.87 2.91
N GLU A 182 -11.28 3.74 3.58
CA GLU A 182 -11.77 3.56 4.96
C GLU A 182 -11.08 4.50 5.93
N THR A 183 -9.79 4.79 5.73
CA THR A 183 -9.09 5.83 6.49
C THR A 183 -9.79 7.19 6.32
N HIS A 184 -10.07 7.59 5.07
CA HIS A 184 -10.75 8.85 4.78
C HIS A 184 -12.17 8.92 5.38
N ARG A 185 -12.98 7.86 5.22
CA ARG A 185 -14.34 7.79 5.76
C ARG A 185 -14.37 7.88 7.28
N LEU A 186 -13.45 7.20 7.94
CA LEU A 186 -13.30 7.27 9.38
C LEU A 186 -13.03 8.70 9.84
N GLN A 187 -12.10 9.38 9.16
CA GLN A 187 -11.71 10.75 9.48
C GLN A 187 -12.80 11.78 9.18
N ALA A 188 -13.61 11.56 8.14
CA ALA A 188 -14.80 12.36 7.85
C ALA A 188 -15.87 12.25 8.93
N ARG A 189 -15.88 11.16 9.71
CA ARG A 189 -16.73 10.98 10.90
C ARG A 189 -16.13 11.57 12.18
N GLY A 190 -14.98 12.24 12.10
CA GLY A 190 -14.27 12.79 13.26
C GLY A 190 -13.58 11.72 14.11
N LEU A 191 -13.31 10.53 13.54
CA LEU A 191 -12.66 9.41 14.21
C LEU A 191 -11.29 9.13 13.59
N GLU A 192 -10.38 8.59 14.37
CA GLU A 192 -9.02 8.22 13.96
C GLU A 192 -8.67 6.86 14.55
N LEU A 193 -8.07 6.02 13.71
CA LEU A 193 -7.46 4.78 14.18
C LEU A 193 -6.01 5.09 14.54
N SER A 194 -5.62 4.72 15.75
CA SER A 194 -4.24 4.71 16.25
C SER A 194 -3.74 3.28 16.35
N GLY A 195 -2.44 3.07 16.20
CA GLY A 195 -1.94 1.80 15.72
C GLY A 195 -0.43 1.68 15.81
N THR A 196 0.03 0.72 16.60
CA THR A 196 1.45 0.42 16.75
C THR A 196 1.75 -1.07 16.66
N ILE A 197 2.91 -1.41 16.14
CA ILE A 197 3.49 -2.75 16.27
C ILE A 197 4.71 -2.66 17.17
N ASP A 198 4.74 -3.45 18.23
CA ASP A 198 5.94 -3.64 19.05
C ASP A 198 7.00 -4.44 18.23
N PRO A 199 8.21 -3.90 18.00
CA PRO A 199 9.22 -4.53 17.14
C PRO A 199 9.87 -5.77 17.78
N VAL A 200 9.68 -5.98 19.08
CA VAL A 200 10.19 -7.14 19.83
C VAL A 200 9.12 -8.21 19.93
N SER A 201 7.95 -7.86 20.49
CA SER A 201 6.88 -8.82 20.75
C SER A 201 5.95 -9.05 19.55
N TRP A 202 5.99 -8.17 18.55
CA TRP A 202 5.09 -8.17 17.37
C TRP A 202 3.60 -8.04 17.73
N VAL A 203 3.30 -7.64 18.96
CA VAL A 203 1.95 -7.26 19.36
C VAL A 203 1.54 -6.02 18.59
N THR A 204 0.44 -6.15 17.86
CA THR A 204 -0.25 -5.03 17.22
C THR A 204 -1.28 -4.48 18.17
N ARG A 205 -1.19 -3.18 18.44
CA ARG A 205 -2.17 -2.44 19.24
C ARG A 205 -2.93 -1.52 18.32
N LEU A 206 -4.25 -1.61 18.34
CA LEU A 206 -5.17 -0.75 17.58
C LEU A 206 -6.13 -0.08 18.54
N SER A 207 -6.40 1.20 18.35
CA SER A 207 -7.36 1.94 19.16
C SER A 207 -8.10 2.93 18.29
N LEU A 208 -9.42 2.86 18.29
CA LEU A 208 -10.27 3.83 17.62
C LEU A 208 -10.66 4.94 18.60
N GLY A 209 -10.38 6.19 18.23
CA GLY A 209 -10.65 7.35 19.08
C GLY A 209 -11.12 8.57 18.28
N PRO A 210 -11.41 9.69 18.97
CA PRO A 210 -11.67 10.96 18.30
C PRO A 210 -10.41 11.42 17.55
N ALA A 211 -10.60 11.97 16.36
CA ALA A 211 -9.51 12.52 15.58
C ALA A 211 -8.87 13.74 16.27
N ALA A 212 -7.54 13.84 16.20
CA ALA A 212 -6.81 14.93 16.85
C ALA A 212 -7.12 16.33 16.29
N GLN A 213 -7.57 16.42 15.03
CA GLN A 213 -7.97 17.67 14.38
C GLN A 213 -9.25 17.45 13.55
N PRO A 214 -10.02 18.52 13.28
CA PRO A 214 -11.17 18.41 12.39
C PRO A 214 -10.76 17.97 10.97
N TYR A 215 -11.72 17.46 10.21
CA TYR A 215 -11.49 16.93 8.87
C TYR A 215 -10.95 18.01 7.91
N GLU A 216 -11.48 19.23 7.97
CA GLU A 216 -11.12 20.36 7.12
C GLU A 216 -9.71 20.90 7.36
N ALA A 217 -9.12 20.60 8.52
CA ALA A 217 -7.72 20.91 8.83
C ALA A 217 -6.74 19.90 8.22
N ARG A 218 -7.25 18.76 7.74
CA ARG A 218 -6.41 17.62 7.34
C ARG A 218 -6.64 17.16 5.91
N TYR A 219 -7.78 17.48 5.29
CA TYR A 219 -8.11 17.09 3.93
C TYR A 219 -8.52 18.28 3.06
N GLN A 220 -8.22 18.17 1.76
CA GLN A 220 -8.77 19.01 0.71
C GLN A 220 -10.20 18.56 0.39
N THR A 221 -11.05 19.49 -0.04
CA THR A 221 -12.38 19.17 -0.61
C THR A 221 -12.56 19.85 -1.96
N PRO A 222 -13.42 19.33 -2.86
CA PRO A 222 -13.70 19.98 -4.13
C PRO A 222 -14.12 21.44 -3.96
N GLU A 223 -14.94 21.75 -2.96
CA GLU A 223 -15.40 23.11 -2.64
C GLU A 223 -14.27 24.01 -2.18
N ARG A 224 -13.33 23.48 -1.39
CA ARG A 224 -12.13 24.22 -0.97
C ARG A 224 -11.28 24.58 -2.19
N VAL A 225 -11.01 23.61 -3.05
CA VAL A 225 -10.23 23.81 -4.28
C VAL A 225 -10.89 24.83 -5.21
N ARG A 226 -12.20 24.73 -5.45
CA ARG A 226 -12.93 25.69 -6.29
C ARG A 226 -12.87 27.11 -5.72
N ARG A 227 -12.99 27.28 -4.40
CA ARG A 227 -12.87 28.60 -3.74
C ARG A 227 -11.45 29.16 -3.85
N GLU A 228 -10.44 28.31 -3.65
CA GLU A 228 -9.04 28.69 -3.83
C GLU A 228 -8.80 29.19 -5.27
N LEU A 229 -9.21 28.43 -6.27
CA LEU A 229 -9.10 28.81 -7.68
C LEU A 229 -9.83 30.12 -7.98
N ALA A 230 -11.06 30.29 -7.48
CA ALA A 230 -11.83 31.52 -7.67
C ALA A 230 -11.18 32.76 -7.01
N SER A 231 -10.45 32.58 -5.91
CA SER A 231 -9.75 33.68 -5.23
C SER A 231 -8.55 34.25 -6.00
N GLY A 232 -8.05 33.51 -7.00
CA GLY A 232 -6.81 33.85 -7.70
C GLY A 232 -5.53 33.60 -6.88
N HIS A 233 -5.64 32.96 -5.71
CA HIS A 233 -4.50 32.58 -4.89
C HIS A 233 -3.54 31.67 -5.66
N LEU A 234 -2.23 31.93 -5.48
CA LEU A 234 -1.15 31.10 -6.01
C LEU A 234 -0.51 30.34 -4.87
N ARG A 235 -0.43 29.01 -5.00
CA ARG A 235 0.27 28.13 -4.04
C ARG A 235 1.77 28.39 -4.08
N GLY A 236 2.46 28.12 -2.98
CA GLY A 236 3.89 28.39 -2.81
C GLY A 236 4.79 27.55 -3.70
N LYS A 237 4.41 26.31 -4.04
CA LYS A 237 5.23 25.38 -4.83
C LYS A 237 4.54 24.88 -6.09
N SER A 238 5.32 24.64 -7.13
CA SER A 238 4.84 24.04 -8.38
C SER A 238 4.53 22.55 -8.20
N TYR A 239 5.28 21.86 -7.34
CA TYR A 239 5.12 20.42 -7.13
C TYR A 239 5.47 19.98 -5.71
N MET A 240 5.19 18.72 -5.40
CA MET A 240 5.73 18.02 -4.24
C MET A 240 6.31 16.67 -4.65
N ASN A 241 7.37 16.23 -3.96
CA ASN A 241 8.02 14.93 -4.15
C ASN A 241 8.55 14.44 -2.79
N LEU A 242 7.76 13.59 -2.10
CA LEU A 242 8.08 13.16 -0.74
C LEU A 242 8.69 11.75 -0.75
N ASN A 243 9.93 11.63 -0.29
CA ASN A 243 10.68 10.37 -0.33
C ASN A 243 11.31 10.06 1.04
N SER A 244 10.50 9.73 2.04
CA SER A 244 11.00 9.40 3.39
C SER A 244 11.81 8.10 3.45
N GLN A 245 11.54 7.15 2.55
CA GLN A 245 12.31 5.91 2.41
C GLN A 245 13.25 5.97 1.21
N PRO A 246 14.57 5.76 1.39
CA PRO A 246 15.54 5.64 0.30
C PRO A 246 15.18 4.54 -0.68
N ARG A 247 15.17 4.82 -1.98
CA ARG A 247 15.23 3.82 -3.06
C ARG A 247 15.95 4.41 -4.26
N LEU A 248 16.53 3.57 -5.11
CA LEU A 248 17.31 4.00 -6.28
C LEU A 248 16.57 5.02 -7.16
N HIS A 249 15.34 4.74 -7.59
CA HIS A 249 14.57 5.67 -8.45
C HIS A 249 14.24 7.00 -7.76
N ARG A 250 14.12 7.01 -6.42
CA ARG A 250 13.88 8.22 -5.63
C ARG A 250 15.14 9.08 -5.51
N GLN A 251 16.30 8.44 -5.30
CA GLN A 251 17.59 9.13 -5.33
C GLN A 251 17.81 9.74 -6.70
N LEU A 252 17.59 8.97 -7.77
CA LEU A 252 17.70 9.44 -9.15
C LEU A 252 16.76 10.64 -9.41
N ALA A 253 15.50 10.57 -8.96
CA ALA A 253 14.54 11.67 -9.14
C ALA A 253 15.01 12.97 -8.46
N VAL A 254 15.47 12.88 -7.21
CA VAL A 254 15.93 14.06 -6.46
C VAL A 254 17.25 14.60 -7.02
N SER A 255 18.19 13.73 -7.42
CA SER A 255 19.44 14.13 -8.08
C SER A 255 19.18 14.83 -9.41
N TRP A 256 18.20 14.34 -10.17
CA TRP A 256 17.80 14.90 -11.45
C TRP A 256 17.15 16.29 -11.28
N LEU A 257 16.20 16.43 -10.36
CA LEU A 257 15.60 17.72 -10.01
C LEU A 257 16.64 18.74 -9.54
N ALA A 258 17.66 18.29 -8.81
CA ALA A 258 18.77 19.14 -8.40
C ALA A 258 19.65 19.55 -9.58
N ALA A 259 20.00 18.62 -10.48
CA ALA A 259 20.79 18.90 -11.68
C ALA A 259 20.08 19.89 -12.62
N ALA A 260 18.75 19.80 -12.71
CA ALA A 260 17.91 20.73 -13.48
C ALA A 260 17.71 22.09 -12.80
N GLY A 261 18.20 22.28 -11.56
CA GLY A 261 17.97 23.52 -10.80
C GLY A 261 16.51 23.72 -10.36
N LEU A 262 15.71 22.64 -10.33
CA LEU A 262 14.26 22.69 -10.06
C LEU A 262 13.91 22.34 -8.61
N LEU A 263 14.87 21.88 -7.82
CA LEU A 263 14.63 21.41 -6.45
C LEU A 263 13.87 22.40 -5.55
N GLU A 264 14.21 23.70 -5.61
CA GLU A 264 13.57 24.73 -4.79
C GLU A 264 12.12 25.05 -5.20
N ARG A 265 11.70 24.57 -6.37
CA ARG A 265 10.35 24.81 -6.91
C ARG A 265 9.30 23.85 -6.32
N GLY A 266 9.73 22.84 -5.58
CA GLY A 266 8.86 21.88 -4.94
C GLY A 266 9.02 21.77 -3.43
N HIS A 267 8.06 21.10 -2.80
CA HIS A 267 8.23 20.50 -1.48
C HIS A 267 8.89 19.13 -1.65
N VAL A 268 10.19 19.04 -1.37
CA VAL A 268 10.98 17.82 -1.57
C VAL A 268 11.50 17.31 -0.24
N SER A 269 11.24 16.04 0.08
CA SER A 269 11.83 15.37 1.23
C SER A 269 12.71 14.20 0.79
N PHE A 270 13.84 14.02 1.50
CA PHE A 270 14.78 12.94 1.24
C PHE A 270 15.70 12.74 2.46
N PRO A 271 15.84 11.52 2.99
CA PRO A 271 16.66 11.26 4.17
C PRO A 271 18.16 11.38 3.88
N LEU A 272 18.95 11.55 4.93
CA LEU A 272 20.40 11.37 4.84
C LEU A 272 20.73 9.91 4.49
N MET A 273 21.62 9.72 3.52
CA MET A 273 22.14 8.39 3.14
C MET A 273 23.57 8.50 2.61
N ASP A 274 24.14 7.37 2.20
CA ASP A 274 25.47 7.33 1.58
C ASP A 274 25.51 8.15 0.27
N ARG A 275 26.70 8.65 -0.10
CA ARG A 275 26.92 9.37 -1.37
C ARG A 275 26.86 8.43 -2.58
N ASN A 276 27.12 7.15 -2.36
CA ASN A 276 27.04 6.09 -3.34
C ASN A 276 25.62 5.95 -3.89
N LEU A 277 25.52 5.52 -5.15
CA LEU A 277 24.24 5.36 -5.84
C LEU A 277 23.51 4.16 -5.23
N ASN A 278 22.52 4.40 -4.38
CA ASN A 278 21.77 3.39 -3.64
C ASN A 278 22.67 2.35 -2.95
N GLY A 279 23.82 2.80 -2.42
CA GLY A 279 24.83 1.94 -1.80
C GLY A 279 25.83 1.27 -2.75
N ALA A 280 25.71 1.47 -4.08
CA ALA A 280 26.66 0.96 -5.07
C ALA A 280 27.91 1.85 -5.21
N GLU A 281 29.05 1.25 -5.53
CA GLU A 281 30.36 1.92 -5.50
C GLU A 281 30.52 3.08 -6.51
N THR A 282 29.75 3.11 -7.60
CA THR A 282 29.91 4.11 -8.67
C THR A 282 28.59 4.57 -9.31
N TRP A 283 28.59 5.81 -9.80
CA TRP A 283 27.55 6.37 -10.67
C TRP A 283 27.91 6.10 -12.14
N PRO A 284 26.95 5.77 -13.02
CA PRO A 284 27.20 5.65 -14.45
C PRO A 284 27.78 6.94 -15.03
N GLN A 285 28.68 6.81 -16.01
CA GLN A 285 29.37 7.97 -16.60
C GLN A 285 28.38 8.92 -17.29
N GLU A 286 27.31 8.36 -17.85
CA GLU A 286 26.23 9.08 -18.52
C GLU A 286 25.44 9.97 -17.55
N MET A 287 25.53 9.71 -16.23
CA MET A 287 24.85 10.45 -15.17
C MET A 287 25.79 11.40 -14.41
N ALA A 288 26.83 11.91 -15.07
CA ALA A 288 27.82 12.78 -14.43
C ALA A 288 27.20 14.05 -13.84
N ALA A 289 26.22 14.65 -14.52
CA ALA A 289 25.55 15.87 -14.05
C ALA A 289 24.70 15.59 -12.79
N GLU A 290 23.93 14.51 -12.79
CA GLU A 290 23.12 14.05 -11.67
C GLU A 290 23.99 13.65 -10.48
N ARG A 291 25.13 12.99 -10.72
CA ARG A 291 26.12 12.68 -9.69
C ARG A 291 26.66 13.94 -9.03
N ASP A 292 27.08 14.91 -9.84
CA ASP A 292 27.68 16.14 -9.32
C ASP A 292 26.63 16.96 -8.55
N ALA A 293 25.40 17.02 -9.05
CA ALA A 293 24.26 17.62 -8.35
C ALA A 293 23.93 16.88 -7.05
N TRP A 294 23.95 15.55 -7.05
CA TRP A 294 23.77 14.73 -5.85
C TRP A 294 24.84 15.00 -4.79
N PHE A 295 26.11 15.07 -5.19
CA PHE A 295 27.21 15.36 -4.26
C PHE A 295 27.12 16.76 -3.65
N ALA A 296 26.66 17.74 -4.44
CA ALA A 296 26.35 19.08 -3.93
C ALA A 296 25.16 19.04 -2.95
N LEU A 297 24.08 18.34 -3.33
CA LEU A 297 22.87 18.19 -2.54
C LEU A 297 23.10 17.43 -1.22
N HIS A 298 24.00 16.44 -1.21
CA HIS A 298 24.29 15.59 -0.05
C HIS A 298 24.61 16.40 1.21
N ARG A 299 25.26 17.56 1.04
CA ARG A 299 25.59 18.50 2.14
C ARG A 299 24.38 19.17 2.79
N ARG A 300 23.22 19.11 2.13
CA ARG A 300 21.93 19.67 2.56
C ARG A 300 20.98 18.60 3.10
N LEU A 301 21.37 17.33 3.08
CA LEU A 301 20.56 16.24 3.61
C LEU A 301 20.59 16.23 5.15
N PRO A 302 19.49 15.81 5.81
CA PRO A 302 18.21 15.43 5.22
C PRO A 302 17.46 16.64 4.64
N LEU A 303 16.80 16.44 3.49
CA LEU A 303 15.78 17.38 3.03
C LEU A 303 14.50 17.08 3.81
N SER A 304 14.08 18.04 4.62
CA SER A 304 12.84 17.96 5.38
C SER A 304 11.84 18.97 4.83
N VAL A 305 10.65 18.48 4.53
CA VAL A 305 9.44 19.32 4.51
C VAL A 305 8.96 19.29 5.96
N ASP A 306 8.54 20.42 6.55
CA ASP A 306 8.11 20.56 7.97
C ASP A 306 6.86 19.73 8.30
N ILE A 307 6.99 18.42 8.11
CA ILE A 307 6.05 17.36 8.37
C ILE A 307 6.66 16.75 9.61
N GLY A 308 6.20 17.11 10.81
CA GLY A 308 6.68 16.47 12.03
C GLY A 308 6.69 14.95 11.80
N ASP A 309 7.89 14.36 11.80
CA ASP A 309 8.08 13.01 11.28
C ASP A 309 7.34 12.04 12.22
N PRO A 310 6.37 11.28 11.71
CA PRO A 310 5.65 10.33 12.56
C PRO A 310 6.53 9.18 13.04
N MET A 311 7.64 8.89 12.35
CA MET A 311 8.66 7.95 12.83
C MET A 311 9.45 8.53 14.02
N ASP A 312 9.50 9.86 14.18
CA ASP A 312 10.07 10.49 15.37
C ASP A 312 9.05 10.53 16.53
N ALA A 313 7.74 10.59 16.23
CA ALA A 313 6.67 10.72 17.23
C ALA A 313 6.31 9.40 17.94
N ILE A 314 6.66 8.26 17.34
CA ILE A 314 6.48 6.94 17.94
C ILE A 314 7.89 6.38 18.12
N GLY A 315 8.44 6.52 19.33
CA GLY A 315 9.85 6.21 19.60
C GLY A 315 10.28 4.81 19.11
N GLN A 316 11.60 4.56 19.12
CA GLN A 316 12.28 3.34 18.61
C GLN A 316 11.66 1.97 19.01
N VAL A 317 10.69 1.96 19.93
CA VAL A 317 9.96 0.82 20.49
C VAL A 317 8.65 0.52 19.75
N TYR A 318 8.20 1.30 18.75
CA TYR A 318 6.92 1.04 18.07
C TYR A 318 6.91 1.48 16.59
N VAL A 319 6.33 0.66 15.70
CA VAL A 319 6.12 1.01 14.27
C VAL A 319 4.72 1.58 14.07
N ASN A 320 4.59 2.76 13.49
CA ASN A 320 3.29 3.37 13.12
C ASN A 320 2.63 2.57 12.00
N LEU A 321 1.37 2.17 12.20
CA LEU A 321 0.58 1.39 11.23
C LEU A 321 -0.04 2.23 10.11
N PHE A 322 -0.09 3.56 10.24
CA PHE A 322 -0.78 4.40 9.27
C PHE A 322 0.17 4.94 8.21
N PHE A 323 0.20 4.21 7.10
CA PHE A 323 0.82 4.64 5.86
C PHE A 323 0.11 5.84 5.25
N VAL A 324 -1.16 6.09 5.60
CA VAL A 324 -1.96 7.25 5.16
C VAL A 324 -2.21 8.17 6.35
N GLN A 325 -1.37 9.18 6.54
CA GLN A 325 -1.59 10.17 7.58
C GLN A 325 -2.34 11.37 7.04
N PRO A 326 -3.50 11.71 7.61
CA PRO A 326 -4.27 12.88 7.22
C PRO A 326 -3.53 14.17 7.56
N ARG A 327 -3.05 14.89 6.54
CA ARG A 327 -2.37 16.18 6.68
C ARG A 327 -2.60 16.98 5.42
N LEU A 328 -3.00 18.23 5.62
CA LEU A 328 -3.33 19.12 4.52
C LEU A 328 -2.08 19.68 3.83
N PHE A 329 -1.12 20.17 4.61
CA PHE A 329 0.20 20.53 4.10
C PHE A 329 1.04 19.25 3.89
N PRO A 330 1.78 19.12 2.76
CA PRO A 330 2.02 20.10 1.70
C PRO A 330 1.08 20.03 0.48
N TYR A 331 -0.02 19.28 0.56
CA TYR A 331 -0.95 19.09 -0.57
C TYR A 331 -1.72 20.37 -0.94
N ASP A 332 -1.95 21.27 0.01
CA ASP A 332 -2.60 22.58 -0.23
C ASP A 332 -1.65 23.71 -0.61
N ASP A 333 -0.34 23.48 -0.55
CA ASP A 333 0.68 24.46 -0.94
C ASP A 333 1.48 24.04 -2.19
N SER A 334 1.07 22.96 -2.87
CA SER A 334 1.68 22.49 -4.12
C SER A 334 0.65 22.11 -5.17
N TYR A 335 0.98 22.27 -6.45
CA TYR A 335 0.05 21.97 -7.55
C TYR A 335 0.10 20.53 -8.04
N VAL A 336 1.27 19.95 -8.25
CA VAL A 336 1.44 18.60 -8.83
C VAL A 336 2.15 17.66 -7.85
N ASN A 337 1.71 16.41 -7.77
CA ASN A 337 2.41 15.36 -7.03
C ASN A 337 3.33 14.57 -7.97
N LEU A 338 4.64 14.70 -7.80
CA LEU A 338 5.61 13.79 -8.42
C LEU A 338 5.70 12.56 -7.51
N THR A 339 4.87 11.57 -7.78
CA THR A 339 4.68 10.41 -6.90
C THR A 339 5.70 9.33 -7.24
N SER A 340 6.65 9.10 -6.34
CA SER A 340 7.57 7.96 -6.43
C SER A 340 6.94 6.72 -5.80
N GLU A 341 6.61 5.70 -6.59
CA GLU A 341 6.04 4.46 -6.06
C GLU A 341 7.03 3.69 -5.19
N THR A 342 6.50 2.68 -4.51
CA THR A 342 7.29 1.76 -3.70
C THR A 342 8.21 0.95 -4.63
N PHE A 343 7.67 0.31 -5.66
CA PHE A 343 8.42 -0.52 -6.60
C PHE A 343 8.56 0.18 -7.96
N TYR A 344 9.62 -0.15 -8.70
CA TYR A 344 9.92 0.47 -9.99
C TYR A 344 10.66 -0.47 -10.94
N PHE A 345 11.76 -1.08 -10.49
CA PHE A 345 12.67 -1.90 -11.30
C PHE A 345 12.27 -3.38 -11.40
N ALA A 346 11.01 -3.73 -11.13
CA ALA A 346 10.53 -5.11 -11.20
C ALA A 346 9.58 -5.27 -12.38
N ASP A 347 9.98 -6.05 -13.39
CA ASP A 347 9.22 -6.24 -14.63
C ASP A 347 8.06 -7.23 -14.51
N ASP A 348 8.14 -8.15 -13.56
CA ASP A 348 7.15 -9.19 -13.26
C ASP A 348 6.11 -8.76 -12.20
N LEU A 349 6.27 -7.56 -11.64
CA LEU A 349 5.40 -7.01 -10.62
C LEU A 349 4.59 -5.84 -11.17
N LEU A 350 3.27 -5.89 -10.96
CA LEU A 350 2.38 -4.75 -11.13
C LEU A 350 1.74 -4.41 -9.78
N TYR A 351 2.01 -3.20 -9.29
CA TYR A 351 1.60 -2.78 -7.96
C TYR A 351 1.41 -1.28 -7.86
N VAL A 352 0.39 -0.88 -7.13
CA VAL A 352 0.15 0.50 -6.74
C VAL A 352 0.01 0.51 -5.23
N SER A 353 0.90 1.21 -4.54
CA SER A 353 0.83 1.32 -3.08
C SER A 353 -0.12 2.45 -2.68
N GLU A 354 -0.20 2.76 -1.39
CA GLU A 354 -0.96 3.92 -0.91
C GLU A 354 -0.48 5.25 -1.54
N LYS A 355 0.75 5.28 -2.07
CA LYS A 355 1.36 6.45 -2.70
C LYS A 355 0.61 6.86 -3.96
N GLY A 356 0.19 5.91 -4.80
CA GLY A 356 -0.64 6.19 -5.97
C GLY A 356 -2.05 6.71 -5.63
N PHE A 357 -2.56 6.46 -4.43
CA PHE A 357 -3.92 6.86 -4.03
C PHE A 357 -3.97 8.14 -3.18
N LYS A 358 -2.90 8.49 -2.46
CA LYS A 358 -2.80 9.72 -1.67
C LYS A 358 -3.12 10.98 -2.49
N PRO A 359 -2.51 11.23 -3.67
CA PRO A 359 -2.83 12.42 -4.47
C PRO A 359 -4.31 12.52 -4.82
N LEU A 360 -4.98 11.39 -5.03
CA LEU A 360 -6.39 11.33 -5.42
C LEU A 360 -7.32 11.81 -4.29
N VAL A 361 -7.05 11.40 -3.04
CA VAL A 361 -7.85 11.87 -1.88
C VAL A 361 -7.55 13.33 -1.49
N TYR A 362 -6.42 13.88 -1.97
CA TYR A 362 -6.04 15.28 -1.75
C TYR A 362 -6.32 16.19 -2.94
N LEU A 363 -7.03 15.73 -3.96
CA LEU A 363 -7.34 16.51 -5.17
C LEU A 363 -6.06 17.11 -5.77
N GLN A 364 -5.04 16.27 -5.99
CA GLN A 364 -3.83 16.64 -6.70
C GLN A 364 -3.64 15.79 -7.96
N PRO A 365 -3.26 16.40 -9.10
CA PRO A 365 -2.79 15.67 -10.25
C PRO A 365 -1.43 15.05 -9.94
N MET A 366 -1.17 13.91 -10.56
CA MET A 366 -0.02 13.06 -10.25
C MET A 366 0.74 12.68 -11.52
N LEU A 367 2.07 12.79 -11.46
CA LEU A 367 2.99 12.04 -12.30
C LEU A 367 3.48 10.85 -11.48
N LEU A 368 3.15 9.63 -11.91
CA LEU A 368 3.44 8.41 -11.18
C LEU A 368 4.71 7.73 -11.70
N MET A 369 5.78 7.72 -10.92
CA MET A 369 7.02 6.99 -11.19
C MET A 369 6.95 5.61 -10.52
N GLY A 370 6.41 4.62 -11.22
CA GLY A 370 6.24 3.24 -10.72
C GLY A 370 6.55 2.15 -11.76
N ASN A 371 6.11 0.93 -11.47
CA ASN A 371 6.19 -0.19 -12.40
C ASN A 371 5.46 0.13 -13.71
N ARG A 372 5.88 -0.52 -14.80
CA ARG A 372 5.22 -0.43 -16.10
C ARG A 372 3.74 -0.80 -15.98
N GLY A 373 2.86 -0.02 -16.59
CA GLY A 373 1.42 -0.27 -16.59
C GLY A 373 0.70 0.12 -15.29
N ALA A 374 1.36 0.84 -14.38
CA ALA A 374 0.74 1.31 -13.14
C ALA A 374 -0.41 2.29 -13.43
N LEU A 375 -0.25 3.19 -14.41
CA LEU A 375 -1.35 4.07 -14.83
C LEU A 375 -2.47 3.29 -15.51
N SER A 376 -2.14 2.27 -16.29
CA SER A 376 -3.14 1.35 -16.86
C SER A 376 -3.92 0.59 -15.77
N ALA A 377 -3.27 0.17 -14.69
CA ALA A 377 -3.94 -0.44 -13.53
C ALA A 377 -4.90 0.54 -12.84
N LEU A 378 -4.49 1.80 -12.65
CA LEU A 378 -5.38 2.85 -12.11
C LEU A 378 -6.62 3.04 -12.99
N ARG A 379 -6.47 3.10 -14.32
CA ARG A 379 -7.59 3.20 -15.26
C ARG A 379 -8.52 2.00 -15.16
N ALA A 380 -7.99 0.79 -15.06
CA ALA A 380 -8.78 -0.44 -14.90
C ALA A 380 -9.62 -0.45 -13.62
N MET A 381 -9.17 0.25 -12.57
CA MET A 381 -9.94 0.45 -11.32
C MET A 381 -11.00 1.55 -11.42
N GLY A 382 -11.10 2.24 -12.57
CA GLY A 382 -12.07 3.30 -12.83
C GLY A 382 -11.61 4.71 -12.46
N PHE A 383 -10.31 4.91 -12.18
CA PHE A 383 -9.73 6.24 -12.02
C PHE A 383 -9.43 6.87 -13.39
N ARG A 384 -9.42 8.20 -13.44
CA ARG A 384 -8.96 8.98 -14.59
C ARG A 384 -7.53 9.41 -14.36
N THR A 385 -6.64 9.09 -15.28
CA THR A 385 -5.27 9.59 -15.25
C THR A 385 -5.21 10.99 -15.89
N PHE A 386 -4.08 11.65 -15.83
CA PHE A 386 -3.91 13.07 -16.14
C PHE A 386 -3.31 13.32 -17.54
N GLY A 387 -3.37 12.30 -18.42
CA GLY A 387 -2.85 12.26 -19.79
C GLY A 387 -3.24 13.43 -20.72
N ARG A 388 -4.27 14.20 -20.36
CA ARG A 388 -4.67 15.41 -21.11
C ARG A 388 -3.66 16.55 -20.98
N ARG A 389 -2.94 16.63 -19.85
CA ARG A 389 -1.99 17.72 -19.55
C ARG A 389 -0.64 17.23 -19.03
N ILE A 390 -0.54 15.97 -18.63
CA ILE A 390 0.68 15.30 -18.22
C ILE A 390 1.01 14.24 -19.26
N ASP A 391 2.23 14.22 -19.78
CA ASP A 391 2.66 13.16 -20.69
C ASP A 391 2.82 11.84 -19.92
N GLU A 392 2.01 10.84 -20.28
CA GLU A 392 1.96 9.53 -19.65
C GLU A 392 2.58 8.44 -20.52
N SER A 393 3.18 8.78 -21.67
CA SER A 393 3.74 7.80 -22.61
C SER A 393 4.84 6.94 -22.00
N TYR A 394 5.43 7.40 -20.89
CA TYR A 394 6.45 6.67 -20.15
C TYR A 394 5.91 5.35 -19.53
N ASP A 395 4.63 5.26 -19.17
CA ASP A 395 4.07 4.09 -18.44
C ASP A 395 4.18 2.78 -19.22
N ASP A 396 4.23 2.87 -20.55
CA ASP A 396 4.30 1.72 -21.46
C ASP A 396 5.74 1.34 -21.84
N ILE A 397 6.74 2.14 -21.47
CA ILE A 397 8.15 1.90 -21.79
C ILE A 397 8.69 0.71 -20.99
N ALA A 398 9.21 -0.29 -21.70
CA ALA A 398 9.73 -1.52 -21.10
C ALA A 398 11.06 -1.29 -20.37
N HIS A 399 12.04 -0.65 -21.03
CA HIS A 399 13.36 -0.42 -20.45
C HIS A 399 13.27 0.58 -19.29
N HIS A 400 13.73 0.19 -18.09
CA HIS A 400 13.54 0.99 -16.86
C HIS A 400 14.21 2.36 -16.94
N GLY A 401 15.39 2.43 -17.52
CA GLY A 401 16.14 3.67 -17.69
C GLY A 401 15.41 4.65 -18.59
N ASP A 402 14.90 4.18 -19.72
CA ASP A 402 14.18 5.00 -20.70
C ASP A 402 12.85 5.49 -20.13
N ARG A 403 12.14 4.60 -19.41
CA ARG A 403 10.91 4.95 -18.67
C ARG A 403 11.17 6.04 -17.66
N LEU A 404 12.27 5.93 -16.91
CA LEU A 404 12.60 6.86 -15.84
C LEU A 404 13.00 8.21 -16.42
N HIS A 405 13.78 8.19 -17.50
CA HIS A 405 14.19 9.39 -18.21
C HIS A 405 12.99 10.16 -18.76
N ALA A 406 12.07 9.50 -19.47
CA ALA A 406 10.86 10.13 -19.99
C ALA A 406 9.98 10.72 -18.86
N ALA A 407 9.85 9.99 -17.74
CA ALA A 407 9.13 10.50 -16.56
C ALA A 407 9.83 11.73 -15.94
N PHE A 408 11.17 11.79 -15.95
CA PHE A 408 11.93 12.93 -15.45
C PHE A 408 11.83 14.15 -16.36
N GLU A 409 11.87 13.98 -17.68
CA GLU A 409 11.66 15.08 -18.62
C GLU A 409 10.29 15.75 -18.39
N GLU A 410 9.25 14.94 -18.21
CA GLU A 410 7.92 15.44 -17.92
C GLU A 410 7.83 16.09 -16.53
N ALA A 411 8.45 15.48 -15.51
CA ALA A 411 8.55 16.06 -14.17
C ALA A 411 9.24 17.44 -14.21
N ALA A 412 10.27 17.60 -15.03
CA ALA A 412 10.94 18.87 -15.24
C ALA A 412 10.02 19.92 -15.84
N ARG A 413 9.29 19.54 -16.89
CA ARG A 413 8.37 20.44 -17.59
C ARG A 413 7.33 20.96 -16.62
N LEU A 414 6.76 20.08 -15.80
CA LEU A 414 5.78 20.41 -14.75
C LEU A 414 6.39 21.31 -13.68
N ALA A 415 7.58 20.97 -13.17
CA ALA A 415 8.29 21.77 -12.19
C ALA A 415 8.73 23.15 -12.73
N ALA A 416 8.92 23.27 -14.05
CA ALA A 416 9.33 24.50 -14.72
C ALA A 416 8.17 25.49 -14.98
N LEU A 417 6.91 25.07 -14.90
CA LEU A 417 5.73 25.93 -15.14
C LEU A 417 5.72 27.16 -14.24
N SER A 418 5.44 28.36 -14.76
CA SER A 418 5.26 29.55 -13.91
C SER A 418 4.16 29.32 -12.87
N PRO A 419 4.12 30.05 -11.74
CA PRO A 419 3.04 29.90 -10.75
C PRO A 419 1.63 29.96 -11.36
N ALA A 420 1.40 30.89 -12.31
CA ALA A 420 0.15 30.97 -13.05
C ALA A 420 -0.07 29.75 -13.96
N GLY A 421 0.95 29.30 -14.70
CA GLY A 421 0.85 28.11 -15.56
C GLY A 421 0.60 26.82 -14.78
N ALA A 422 1.17 26.68 -13.58
CA ALA A 422 0.92 25.55 -12.68
C ALA A 422 -0.52 25.59 -12.13
N ARG A 423 -1.01 26.78 -11.75
CA ARG A 423 -2.42 26.99 -11.38
C ARG A 423 -3.37 26.64 -12.52
N ASP A 424 -3.08 27.08 -13.74
CA ASP A 424 -3.93 26.83 -14.91
C ASP A 424 -3.96 25.35 -15.28
N LEU A 425 -2.82 24.65 -15.19
CA LEU A 425 -2.78 23.19 -15.32
C LEU A 425 -3.65 22.50 -14.25
N TYR A 426 -3.53 22.94 -13.00
CA TYR A 426 -4.31 22.38 -11.88
C TYR A 426 -5.81 22.63 -12.03
N ALA A 427 -6.20 23.86 -12.43
CA ALA A 427 -7.59 24.21 -12.70
C ALA A 427 -8.18 23.40 -13.85
N ASP A 428 -7.40 23.22 -14.92
CA ASP A 428 -7.82 22.42 -16.06
C ASP A 428 -8.09 20.98 -15.66
N LEU A 429 -7.23 20.36 -14.84
CA LEU A 429 -7.34 18.95 -14.41
C LEU A 429 -8.35 18.72 -13.27
N LEU A 430 -9.04 19.75 -12.80
CA LEU A 430 -10.01 19.64 -11.71
C LEU A 430 -11.11 18.58 -11.95
N PRO A 431 -11.70 18.46 -13.15
CA PRO A 431 -12.71 17.43 -13.42
C PRO A 431 -12.19 15.99 -13.21
N GLU A 432 -10.95 15.71 -13.60
CA GLU A 432 -10.31 14.41 -13.36
C GLU A 432 -10.03 14.18 -11.87
N MET A 433 -9.56 15.20 -11.16
CA MET A 433 -9.32 15.15 -9.71
C MET A 433 -10.60 14.89 -8.92
N GLU A 434 -11.69 15.58 -9.24
CA GLU A 434 -12.99 15.40 -8.57
C GLU A 434 -13.56 14.00 -8.84
N HIS A 435 -13.50 13.52 -10.09
CA HIS A 435 -13.88 12.14 -10.41
C HIS A 435 -13.11 11.14 -9.57
N ASN A 436 -11.79 11.31 -9.44
CA ASN A 436 -10.94 10.40 -8.68
C ASN A 436 -11.21 10.46 -7.18
N PHE A 437 -11.43 11.66 -6.63
CA PHE A 437 -11.80 11.87 -5.24
C PHE A 437 -13.09 11.10 -4.90
N HIS A 438 -14.14 11.26 -5.69
CA HIS A 438 -15.40 10.53 -5.49
C HIS A 438 -15.23 9.02 -5.71
N ARG A 439 -14.52 8.60 -6.78
CA ARG A 439 -14.23 7.18 -7.04
C ARG A 439 -13.51 6.51 -5.88
N LEU A 440 -12.56 7.20 -5.25
CA LEU A 440 -11.79 6.69 -4.12
C LEU A 440 -12.62 6.65 -2.83
N THR A 441 -13.30 7.74 -2.50
CA THR A 441 -13.96 7.92 -1.20
C THR A 441 -15.33 7.25 -1.11
N GLU A 442 -16.02 7.08 -2.23
CA GLU A 442 -17.39 6.53 -2.29
C GLU A 442 -17.41 5.15 -2.97
N GLY A 443 -16.45 4.88 -3.84
CA GLY A 443 -16.48 3.71 -4.69
C GLY A 443 -16.10 2.39 -4.00
N ARG A 444 -16.44 1.30 -4.69
CA ARG A 444 -16.18 -0.09 -4.31
C ARG A 444 -15.02 -0.65 -5.13
N PHE A 445 -14.19 -1.52 -4.56
CA PHE A 445 -12.98 -2.06 -5.20
C PHE A 445 -12.97 -3.59 -5.16
N ARG A 446 -12.12 -4.21 -6.01
CA ARG A 446 -11.98 -5.67 -6.10
C ARG A 446 -11.74 -6.34 -4.74
N PHE A 447 -10.98 -5.68 -3.85
CA PHE A 447 -10.76 -6.19 -2.50
C PHE A 447 -12.06 -6.31 -1.68
N ASP A 448 -13.02 -5.39 -1.85
CA ASP A 448 -14.34 -5.50 -1.21
C ASP A 448 -15.13 -6.69 -1.73
N ASP A 449 -15.05 -6.94 -3.03
CA ASP A 449 -15.75 -8.05 -3.69
C ASP A 449 -15.20 -9.40 -3.23
N VAL A 450 -13.87 -9.52 -3.10
CA VAL A 450 -13.22 -10.73 -2.58
C VAL A 450 -13.57 -10.98 -1.11
N ILE A 451 -13.67 -9.93 -0.30
CA ILE A 451 -14.14 -10.05 1.10
C ILE A 451 -15.58 -10.56 1.15
N ASP A 452 -16.46 -10.02 0.31
CA ASP A 452 -17.87 -10.44 0.25
C ASP A 452 -18.02 -11.86 -0.32
N GLU A 453 -17.17 -12.26 -1.27
CA GLU A 453 -17.05 -13.63 -1.78
C GLU A 453 -16.74 -14.60 -0.64
N MET A 454 -15.70 -14.33 0.15
CA MET A 454 -15.35 -15.15 1.31
C MET A 454 -16.46 -15.20 2.36
N ALA A 455 -17.11 -14.06 2.62
CA ALA A 455 -18.21 -13.97 3.57
C ALA A 455 -19.45 -14.75 3.11
N ALA A 456 -19.71 -14.82 1.79
CA ALA A 456 -20.84 -15.55 1.24
C ALA A 456 -20.72 -17.08 1.41
N LEU A 457 -19.51 -17.59 1.64
CA LEU A 457 -19.28 -19.00 1.97
C LEU A 457 -19.69 -19.33 3.42
N LEU A 458 -19.72 -18.34 4.30
CA LEU A 458 -20.04 -18.54 5.72
C LEU A 458 -21.57 -18.68 5.93
N PRO A 459 -22.01 -19.50 6.89
CA PRO A 459 -23.41 -19.54 7.32
C PRO A 459 -23.91 -18.16 7.75
N ARG A 460 -25.21 -17.90 7.53
CA ARG A 460 -25.86 -16.64 7.91
C ARG A 460 -26.23 -16.58 9.39
#